data_AF-A0A7S2BAH8-F1
#
_entry.id   AF-A0A7S2BAH8-F1
#
_cell.length_a   1.000
_cell.length_b   1.000
_cell.length_c   1.000
_cell.angle_alpha   90.00
_cell.angle_beta   90.00
_cell.angle_gamma   90.00
#
_symmetry.space_group_name_H-M   'P 1'
#
loop_
_entity.id
_entity.type
_entity.pdbx_description
1 polymer ?
#
loop_
_entity_poly.entity_id
_entity_poly.type
_entity_poly.pdbx_seq_one_letter_code
_entity_poly.pdbx_strand_id
1 'polypeptide(L)'
;RPYANLCPNGTFSDSLMLSAEAECTLCTPGFYCGEAGLTAPSGECDAGFTCGGASSSATPDSAEPSGAYTGETCVDRGDASTNDLCPPGHWCGAGSDAPVACLPGTMSAAHGLTNASQCE
;
A
#
# COMPACT_ATOMS: atom_id res chain seq x y z
N ARG A 1 -4.68 -34.69 -0.87
CA ARG A 1 -3.49 -33.91 -1.25
C ARG A 1 -3.45 -32.73 -0.29
N PRO A 2 -2.50 -32.61 0.66
CA PRO A 2 -2.43 -31.40 1.44
C PRO A 2 -1.83 -30.34 0.50
N TYR A 3 -2.67 -29.43 0.03
CA TYR A 3 -2.17 -28.22 -0.59
C TYR A 3 -1.63 -27.39 0.57
N ALA A 4 -0.34 -27.10 0.60
CA ALA A 4 0.14 -26.06 1.50
C ALA A 4 -0.61 -24.79 1.10
N ASN A 5 -1.48 -24.28 1.97
CA ASN A 5 -2.19 -23.04 1.69
C ASN A 5 -1.17 -21.91 1.88
N LEU A 6 -0.56 -21.50 0.77
CA LEU A 6 0.34 -20.35 0.73
C LEU A 6 -0.53 -19.10 0.68
N CYS A 7 -0.14 -18.08 1.44
CA CYS A 7 -0.79 -16.78 1.36
C CYS A 7 -0.64 -16.20 -0.05
N PRO A 8 -1.71 -15.71 -0.68
CA PRO A 8 -1.60 -15.02 -1.96
C PRO A 8 -0.83 -13.70 -1.81
N ASN A 9 -0.39 -13.14 -2.95
CA ASN A 9 0.19 -11.81 -3.00
C ASN A 9 -0.75 -10.76 -2.37
N GLY A 10 -0.18 -9.73 -1.75
CA GLY A 10 -0.92 -8.78 -0.92
C GLY A 10 -1.17 -9.27 0.52
N THR A 11 -0.79 -10.51 0.85
CA THR A 11 -0.92 -11.06 2.20
C THR A 11 0.34 -11.81 2.63
N PHE A 12 0.53 -11.95 3.94
CA PHE A 12 1.60 -12.72 4.55
C PHE A 12 1.08 -13.47 5.79
N SER A 13 1.81 -14.47 6.26
CA SER A 13 1.49 -15.16 7.51
C SER A 13 2.74 -15.70 8.16
N ASP A 14 2.91 -15.48 9.46
CA ASP A 14 4.05 -15.97 10.24
C ASP A 14 4.20 -17.51 10.22
N SER A 15 3.22 -18.24 9.66
CA SER A 15 3.20 -19.70 9.54
C SER A 15 3.16 -20.17 8.08
N LEU A 16 4.03 -21.12 7.74
CA LEU A 16 4.10 -21.74 6.40
C LEU A 16 3.09 -22.89 6.20
N MET A 17 2.44 -23.36 7.26
CA MET A 17 1.50 -24.48 7.23
C MET A 17 0.10 -24.04 7.63
N LEU A 18 -0.50 -23.15 6.84
CA LEU A 18 -1.86 -22.68 7.08
C LEU A 18 -2.87 -23.76 6.70
N SER A 19 -3.93 -23.87 7.50
CA SER A 19 -5.05 -24.77 7.20
C SER A 19 -6.00 -24.15 6.18
N ALA A 20 -6.01 -22.82 6.08
CA ALA A 20 -6.76 -22.04 5.10
C ALA A 20 -6.08 -20.71 4.74
N GLU A 21 -6.33 -20.22 3.52
CA GLU A 21 -5.93 -18.88 3.06
C GLU A 21 -6.53 -17.72 3.89
N ALA A 22 -7.65 -17.98 4.59
CA ALA A 22 -8.27 -17.01 5.49
C ALA A 22 -7.43 -16.72 6.75
N GLU A 23 -6.41 -17.52 7.04
CA GLU A 23 -5.45 -17.29 8.13
C GLU A 23 -4.33 -16.33 7.72
N CYS A 24 -4.34 -15.83 6.48
CA CYS A 24 -3.39 -14.84 5.99
C CYS A 24 -3.72 -13.45 6.52
N THR A 25 -2.68 -12.73 6.89
CA THR A 25 -2.74 -11.34 7.31
C THR A 25 -2.51 -10.44 6.11
N LEU A 26 -3.32 -9.41 5.94
CA LEU A 26 -3.12 -8.40 4.89
C LEU A 26 -1.77 -7.72 5.09
N CYS A 27 -1.09 -7.40 3.99
CA CYS A 27 0.12 -6.59 4.08
C CYS A 27 -0.20 -5.27 4.80
N THR A 28 0.66 -4.89 5.73
CA THR A 28 0.47 -3.69 6.53
C THR A 28 0.57 -2.44 5.65
N PRO A 29 -0.17 -1.36 5.96
CA PRO A 29 -0.02 -0.08 5.27
C PRO A 29 1.45 0.39 5.33
N GLY A 30 1.93 0.97 4.23
CA GLY A 30 3.32 1.33 3.99
C GLY A 30 4.19 0.16 3.47
N PHE A 31 3.69 -1.07 3.49
CA PHE A 31 4.43 -2.26 3.06
C PHE A 31 3.70 -3.03 1.95
N TYR A 32 4.48 -3.79 1.18
CA TYR A 32 3.99 -4.65 0.11
C TYR A 32 4.40 -6.11 0.30
N CYS A 33 3.59 -7.01 -0.26
CA CYS A 33 3.73 -8.45 -0.18
C CYS A 33 3.69 -9.02 -1.61
N GLY A 34 4.83 -9.07 -2.29
CA GLY A 34 4.89 -9.35 -3.73
C GLY A 34 5.01 -10.81 -4.12
N GLU A 35 5.14 -11.71 -3.16
CA GLU A 35 5.28 -13.15 -3.40
C GLU A 35 4.25 -13.92 -2.58
N ALA A 36 3.91 -15.12 -3.06
CA ALA A 36 3.03 -16.01 -2.32
C ALA A 36 3.78 -16.76 -1.22
N GLY A 37 3.10 -17.04 -0.10
CA GLY A 37 3.68 -17.79 1.03
C GLY A 37 4.71 -16.99 1.85
N LEU A 38 4.62 -15.66 1.78
CA LEU A 38 5.45 -14.78 2.59
C LEU A 38 5.15 -14.95 4.08
N THR A 39 6.22 -15.00 4.88
CA THR A 39 6.13 -15.01 6.35
C THR A 39 6.26 -13.64 6.98
N ALA A 40 6.65 -12.66 6.19
CA ALA A 40 6.74 -11.26 6.56
C ALA A 40 6.52 -10.42 5.28
N PRO A 41 6.20 -9.13 5.39
CA PRO A 41 6.14 -8.23 4.24
C PRO A 41 7.43 -8.28 3.41
N SER A 42 7.31 -8.09 2.09
CA SER A 42 8.47 -8.05 1.19
C SER A 42 9.36 -6.84 1.44
N GLY A 43 8.74 -5.70 1.77
CA GLY A 43 9.44 -4.45 2.01
C GLY A 43 8.49 -3.27 2.09
N GLU A 44 9.07 -2.07 2.27
CA GLU A 44 8.36 -0.79 2.22
C GLU A 44 8.02 -0.44 0.77
N CYS A 45 6.96 0.35 0.58
CA CYS A 45 6.60 0.84 -0.74
C CYS A 45 7.54 1.95 -1.22
N ASP A 46 7.66 2.07 -2.54
CA ASP A 46 8.54 3.04 -3.17
C ASP A 46 8.02 4.46 -2.96
N ALA A 47 8.94 5.39 -2.78
CA ALA A 47 8.60 6.79 -2.64
C ALA A 47 7.88 7.30 -3.90
N GLY A 48 6.87 8.14 -3.70
CA GLY A 48 5.98 8.61 -4.77
C GLY A 48 4.76 7.72 -4.98
N PHE A 49 4.64 6.61 -4.24
CA PHE A 49 3.45 5.78 -4.18
C PHE A 49 2.91 5.71 -2.76
N THR A 50 1.63 5.40 -2.65
CA THR A 50 0.95 5.14 -1.39
C THR A 50 0.61 3.66 -1.32
N CYS A 51 0.73 3.09 -0.13
CA CYS A 51 0.33 1.72 0.14
C CYS A 51 -0.59 1.65 1.36
N GLY A 52 -1.90 1.66 1.18
CA GLY A 52 -2.83 1.57 2.31
C GLY A 52 -3.06 0.16 2.83
N GLY A 53 -2.27 -0.82 2.37
CA GLY A 53 -2.31 -2.20 2.80
C GLY A 53 -2.90 -3.13 1.75
N ALA A 54 -2.70 -4.43 1.97
CA ALA A 54 -2.93 -5.48 0.97
C ALA A 54 -2.17 -5.28 -0.36
N SER A 55 -1.17 -4.40 -0.38
CA SER A 55 -0.41 -4.08 -1.58
C SER A 55 0.47 -5.27 -1.98
N SER A 56 0.49 -5.62 -3.26
CA SER A 56 1.36 -6.69 -3.76
C SER A 56 2.60 -6.16 -4.47
N SER A 57 2.72 -4.86 -4.65
CA SER A 57 3.88 -4.23 -5.28
C SER A 57 4.39 -3.05 -4.47
N ALA A 58 5.69 -2.75 -4.59
CA ALA A 58 6.28 -1.53 -4.04
C ALA A 58 5.73 -0.27 -4.73
N THR A 59 5.33 -0.40 -6.00
CA THR A 59 4.68 0.64 -6.81
C THR A 59 3.29 0.17 -7.19
N PRO A 60 2.34 0.11 -6.25
CA PRO A 60 1.01 -0.34 -6.59
C PRO A 60 0.33 0.65 -7.53
N ASP A 61 -0.48 0.11 -8.42
CA ASP A 61 -1.38 0.86 -9.26
C ASP A 61 -2.78 0.88 -8.67
N SER A 62 -3.58 1.88 -9.04
CA SER A 62 -4.97 2.04 -8.57
C SER A 62 -5.88 0.83 -8.82
N ALA A 63 -5.46 -0.16 -9.63
CA ALA A 63 -6.18 -1.41 -9.82
C ALA A 63 -5.91 -2.46 -8.73
N GLU A 64 -4.85 -2.29 -7.93
CA GLU A 64 -4.52 -3.16 -6.80
C GLU A 64 -5.60 -3.04 -5.71
N PRO A 65 -6.03 -4.18 -5.12
CA PRO A 65 -6.95 -4.15 -4.00
C PRO A 65 -6.29 -3.42 -2.83
N SER A 66 -6.90 -2.34 -2.36
CA SER A 66 -6.54 -1.73 -1.09
C SER A 66 -7.18 -2.51 0.05
N GLY A 67 -6.36 -2.91 1.02
CA GLY A 67 -6.85 -3.46 2.28
C GLY A 67 -7.67 -2.36 2.94
N ALA A 68 -8.99 -2.56 3.07
CA ALA A 68 -9.84 -1.62 3.79
C ALA A 68 -9.47 -1.66 5.28
N TYR A 69 -8.43 -0.94 5.68
CA TYR A 69 -8.27 -0.55 7.08
C TYR A 69 -9.47 0.35 7.39
N THR A 70 -10.36 -0.13 8.25
CA THR A 70 -11.58 0.56 8.69
C THR A 70 -11.26 1.72 9.64
N GLY A 71 -10.32 2.59 9.26
CA GLY A 71 -10.00 3.84 9.93
C GLY A 71 -10.67 4.98 9.20
N GLU A 72 -11.78 5.47 9.75
CA GLU A 72 -12.42 6.80 9.71
C GLU A 72 -12.30 7.80 8.53
N THR A 73 -11.62 7.52 7.42
CA THR A 73 -11.67 8.34 6.21
C THR A 73 -12.43 7.60 5.14
N CYS A 74 -13.74 7.80 5.11
CA CYS A 74 -14.54 7.59 3.91
C CYS A 74 -14.03 8.55 2.83
N VAL A 75 -12.97 8.15 2.12
CA VAL A 75 -12.66 8.69 0.80
C VAL A 75 -13.68 8.04 -0.14
N ASP A 76 -14.45 8.85 -0.84
CA ASP A 76 -15.54 8.38 -1.70
C ASP A 76 -15.10 7.18 -2.55
N ARG A 77 -15.98 6.17 -2.63
CA ARG A 77 -15.80 4.84 -3.26
C ARG A 77 -15.39 4.84 -4.74
N GLY A 78 -15.00 5.99 -5.30
CA GLY A 78 -14.73 6.18 -6.72
C GLY A 78 -13.35 6.73 -7.09
N ASP A 79 -12.46 7.12 -6.18
CA ASP A 79 -11.23 7.83 -6.62
C ASP A 79 -9.95 7.65 -5.76
N ALA A 80 -9.98 6.89 -4.66
CA ALA A 80 -8.77 6.71 -3.84
C ALA A 80 -8.56 5.24 -3.48
N SER A 81 -7.96 4.51 -4.41
CA SER A 81 -7.13 3.38 -4.03
C SER A 81 -6.03 3.95 -3.14
N THR A 82 -5.93 3.51 -1.89
CA THR A 82 -4.79 3.86 -1.02
C THR A 82 -3.48 3.23 -1.50
N ASN A 83 -3.57 2.43 -2.56
CA ASN A 83 -2.51 1.80 -3.33
C ASN A 83 -2.41 2.53 -4.67
N ASP A 84 -1.92 3.76 -4.71
CA ASP A 84 -1.82 4.55 -5.96
C ASP A 84 -0.65 5.55 -5.95
N LEU A 85 -0.37 6.11 -7.13
CA LEU A 85 0.60 7.17 -7.33
C LEU A 85 0.23 8.42 -6.51
N CYS A 86 1.24 9.03 -5.88
CA CYS A 86 1.02 10.19 -5.02
C CYS A 86 0.30 11.33 -5.77
N PRO A 87 -0.83 11.84 -5.27
CA PRO A 87 -1.62 12.82 -5.99
C PRO A 87 -0.98 14.22 -5.99
N PRO A 88 -1.37 15.11 -6.91
CA PRO A 88 -0.90 16.48 -6.93
C PRO A 88 -1.23 17.21 -5.63
N GLY A 89 -0.36 18.15 -5.25
CA GLY A 89 -0.47 18.88 -4.00
C GLY A 89 -0.13 18.05 -2.76
N HIS A 90 0.34 16.81 -2.93
CA HIS A 90 0.77 15.93 -1.85
C HIS A 90 2.11 15.28 -2.19
N TRP A 91 2.84 14.78 -1.20
CA TRP A 91 4.06 14.01 -1.35
C TRP A 91 4.01 12.75 -0.50
N CYS A 92 4.71 11.71 -0.94
CA CYS A 92 4.66 10.36 -0.37
C CYS A 92 6.09 9.83 -0.27
N GLY A 93 6.59 9.64 0.96
CA GLY A 93 7.91 9.07 1.19
C GLY A 93 7.95 7.57 0.91
N ALA A 94 9.13 6.95 1.06
CA ALA A 94 9.19 5.49 1.09
C ALA A 94 8.37 4.98 2.29
N GLY A 95 7.56 3.96 2.07
CA GLY A 95 6.67 3.40 3.08
C GLY A 95 5.48 4.27 3.47
N SER A 96 5.07 5.24 2.63
CA SER A 96 3.89 6.07 2.91
C SER A 96 2.60 5.25 2.81
N ASP A 97 1.83 5.18 3.89
CA ASP A 97 0.48 4.60 3.90
C ASP A 97 -0.59 5.57 3.39
N ALA A 98 -0.28 6.87 3.38
CA ALA A 98 -1.15 7.94 2.95
C ALA A 98 -0.35 9.11 2.32
N PRO A 99 -0.99 9.90 1.44
CA PRO A 99 -0.36 11.08 0.84
C PRO A 99 -0.33 12.26 1.82
N VAL A 100 0.82 12.92 1.93
CA VAL A 100 1.01 14.06 2.84
C VAL A 100 0.84 15.36 2.06
N ALA A 101 -0.12 16.22 2.47
CA ALA A 101 -0.34 17.49 1.80
C ALA A 101 0.90 18.40 1.85
N CYS A 102 1.13 19.13 0.76
CA CYS A 102 2.10 20.22 0.72
C CYS A 102 1.73 21.31 1.75
N LEU A 103 2.74 22.04 2.23
CA LEU A 103 2.54 23.14 3.19
C LEU A 103 1.63 24.23 2.58
N PRO A 104 0.81 24.92 3.39
CA PRO A 104 -0.01 26.02 2.90
C PRO A 104 0.84 27.07 2.19
N GLY A 105 0.53 27.31 0.92
CA GLY A 105 1.27 28.24 0.06
C GLY A 105 2.34 27.61 -0.84
N THR A 106 2.60 26.31 -0.68
CA THR A 106 3.39 25.49 -1.62
C THR A 106 2.46 24.47 -2.28
N MET A 107 2.49 24.35 -3.60
CA MET A 107 1.68 23.40 -4.35
C MET A 107 2.44 22.86 -5.56
N SER A 108 2.24 21.60 -5.88
CA SER A 108 2.80 21.02 -7.10
C SER A 108 1.72 20.28 -7.86
N ALA A 109 1.65 20.53 -9.18
CA ALA A 109 0.72 19.86 -10.08
C ALA A 109 1.23 18.47 -10.52
N ALA A 110 2.46 18.10 -10.13
CA ALA A 110 3.05 16.81 -10.47
C ALA A 110 2.47 15.70 -9.58
N HIS A 111 2.27 14.52 -10.17
CA HIS A 111 2.02 13.29 -9.42
C HIS A 111 3.36 12.64 -9.02
N GLY A 112 3.32 11.74 -8.05
CA GLY A 112 4.49 10.93 -7.66
C GLY A 112 5.55 11.70 -6.88
N LEU A 113 5.17 12.81 -6.24
CA LEU A 113 6.07 13.60 -5.41
C LEU A 113 6.57 12.74 -4.24
N THR A 114 7.89 12.66 -4.09
CA THR A 114 8.53 11.81 -3.08
C THR A 114 8.92 12.55 -1.80
N ASN A 115 8.89 13.89 -1.82
CA ASN A 115 9.37 14.74 -0.74
C ASN A 115 8.67 16.10 -0.76
N ALA A 116 8.47 16.69 0.44
CA ALA A 116 7.93 18.03 0.62
C ALA A 116 8.74 19.11 -0.12
N SER A 117 10.04 18.91 -0.33
CA SER A 117 10.89 19.84 -1.07
C SER A 117 10.50 20.00 -2.55
N GLN A 118 9.64 19.13 -3.08
CA GLN A 118 9.12 19.21 -4.45
C GLN A 118 7.77 19.95 -4.51
N CYS A 119 7.24 20.39 -3.37
CA CYS A 119 6.14 21.33 -3.28
C CYS A 119 6.72 22.75 -3.40
N GLU A 120 6.33 23.51 -4.44
CA GLU A 120 6.81 24.88 -4.70
C GLU A 120 5.74 25.96 -4.48
#